data_AF-A0A918ZCT9-F1
#
_entry.id   AF-A0A918ZCT9-F1
#
_cell.length_a   1.000
_cell.length_b   1.000
_cell.length_c   1.000
_cell.angle_alpha   90.00
_cell.angle_beta   90.00
_cell.angle_gamma   90.00
#
_symmetry.space_group_name_H-M   'P 1'
#
loop_
_entity.id
_entity.type
_entity.pdbx_description
1 polymer ?
#
loop_
_entity_poly.entity_id
_entity_poly.type
_entity_poly.pdbx_seq_one_letter_code
_entity_poly.pdbx_strand_id
1 'polypeptide(L)'
;MEIRHPALVAYLVTVFDRLWHLALPMYSQAVQQPSENGITPRQRSIAALLIEGHTDTTIADRLGMNVRTARLHISKLVETLGSDSRAQLGYLVAPSGILKREPQARE
;
A
#
# COMPACT_ATOMS: atom_id res chain seq x y z
N MET A 1 -21.91 -21.91 28.73
CA MET A 1 -23.28 -21.36 28.75
C MET A 1 -23.73 -21.22 27.31
N GLU A 2 -24.89 -21.77 26.98
CA GLU A 2 -25.48 -21.72 25.64
C GLU A 2 -26.89 -21.11 25.75
N ILE A 3 -27.22 -20.19 24.85
CA ILE A 3 -28.53 -19.53 24.81
C ILE A 3 -29.33 -20.18 23.68
N ARG A 4 -30.45 -20.84 24.01
CA ARG A 4 -31.30 -21.57 23.05
C ARG A 4 -32.68 -20.94 22.83
N HIS A 5 -33.02 -19.87 23.56
CA HIS A 5 -34.33 -19.25 23.47
C HIS A 5 -34.45 -18.41 22.17
N PRO A 6 -35.40 -18.71 21.27
CA PRO A 6 -35.43 -18.14 19.92
C PRO A 6 -35.57 -16.62 19.90
N ALA A 7 -36.34 -16.04 20.82
CA ALA A 7 -36.49 -14.58 20.91
C ALA A 7 -35.18 -13.87 21.31
N LEU A 8 -34.36 -14.47 22.18
CA LEU A 8 -33.08 -13.89 22.58
C LEU A 8 -32.07 -13.99 21.44
N VAL A 9 -32.04 -15.11 20.73
CA VAL A 9 -31.20 -15.27 19.53
C VAL A 9 -31.59 -14.24 18.47
N ALA A 10 -32.89 -14.09 18.17
CA ALA A 10 -33.37 -13.12 17.19
C ALA A 10 -32.99 -11.68 17.57
N TYR A 11 -33.11 -11.32 18.85
CA TYR A 11 -32.70 -10.02 19.36
C TYR A 11 -31.19 -9.81 19.21
N LEU A 12 -30.37 -10.78 19.60
CA LEU A 12 -28.91 -10.71 19.49
C LEU A 12 -28.45 -10.59 18.03
N VAL A 13 -29.07 -11.34 17.11
CA VAL A 13 -28.82 -11.22 15.67
C VAL A 13 -29.17 -9.82 15.17
N THR A 14 -30.33 -9.28 15.57
CA THR A 14 -30.75 -7.93 15.17
C THR A 14 -29.78 -6.86 15.67
N VAL A 15 -29.34 -6.95 16.93
CA VAL A 15 -28.36 -6.03 17.52
C VAL A 15 -27.01 -6.17 16.82
N PHE A 16 -26.57 -7.40 16.56
CA PHE A 16 -25.34 -7.67 15.82
C PHE A 16 -25.38 -7.04 14.43
N ASP A 17 -26.42 -7.31 13.63
CA ASP A 17 -26.54 -6.75 12.29
C ASP A 17 -26.51 -5.22 12.32
N ARG A 18 -27.21 -4.61 13.28
CA ARG A 18 -27.21 -3.16 13.41
C ARG A 18 -25.84 -2.60 13.75
N LEU A 19 -25.13 -3.23 14.68
CA LEU A 19 -23.76 -2.82 15.06
C LEU A 19 -22.77 -3.08 13.92
N TRP A 20 -22.94 -4.17 13.18
CA TRP A 20 -22.11 -4.54 12.04
C TRP A 20 -22.23 -3.52 10.89
N HIS A 21 -23.45 -3.07 10.57
CA HIS A 21 -23.67 -2.05 9.54
C HIS A 21 -23.18 -0.65 9.95
N LEU A 22 -23.12 -0.36 11.25
CA LEU A 22 -22.61 0.90 11.79
C LEU A 22 -21.08 0.88 12.00
N ALA A 23 -20.45 -0.29 11.90
CA ALA A 23 -19.02 -0.42 12.08
C ALA A 23 -18.27 0.31 10.97
N LEU A 24 -17.20 1.02 11.34
CA LEU A 24 -16.23 1.51 10.37
C LEU A 24 -15.44 0.31 9.83
N PRO A 25 -15.17 0.26 8.51
CA PRO A 25 -14.29 -0.75 7.96
C PRO A 25 -12.94 -0.75 8.69
N MET A 26 -12.56 -1.89 9.28
CA MET A 26 -11.25 -2.04 9.96
C MET A 26 -10.08 -1.79 9.00
N TYR A 27 -10.31 -2.10 7.72
CA TYR A 27 -9.54 -1.55 6.61
C TYR A 27 -10.44 -0.52 5.95
N SER A 28 -10.25 0.75 6.31
CA SER A 28 -10.73 1.82 5.46
C SER A 28 -10.19 1.58 4.06
N GLN A 29 -10.80 2.17 3.04
CA GLN A 29 -10.18 2.29 1.71
C GLN A 29 -8.82 3.05 1.72
N ALA A 30 -8.12 3.13 2.85
CA ALA A 30 -6.69 3.31 2.92
C ALA A 30 -5.99 2.17 2.16
N VAL A 31 -5.78 2.36 0.86
CA VAL A 31 -4.48 2.46 0.16
C VAL A 31 -4.76 2.28 -1.35
N GLN A 32 -5.76 2.96 -1.89
CA GLN A 32 -5.71 3.38 -3.29
C GLN A 32 -5.64 4.90 -3.25
N GLN A 33 -4.54 5.45 -2.70
CA GLN A 33 -4.21 6.83 -3.08
C GLN A 33 -4.15 6.82 -4.61
N PRO A 34 -4.81 7.77 -5.30
CA PRO A 34 -4.78 7.84 -6.75
C PRO A 34 -3.32 7.70 -7.18
N SER A 35 -3.05 6.58 -7.81
CA SER A 35 -1.71 6.26 -8.25
C SER A 35 -1.51 7.14 -9.47
N GLU A 36 -0.84 8.28 -9.31
CA GLU A 36 -0.44 9.10 -10.46
C GLU A 36 0.35 8.17 -11.40
N ASN A 37 -0.22 7.92 -12.58
CA ASN A 37 0.31 6.98 -13.58
C ASN A 37 0.45 5.52 -13.11
N GLY A 38 -0.39 5.04 -12.19
CA GLY A 38 -0.33 3.64 -11.73
C GLY A 38 0.67 3.37 -10.59
N ILE A 39 1.33 4.42 -10.07
CA ILE A 39 2.36 4.28 -9.02
C ILE A 39 1.93 4.92 -7.71
N THR A 40 1.94 4.14 -6.64
CA THR A 40 1.59 4.59 -5.29
C THR A 40 2.71 5.42 -4.65
N PRO A 41 2.42 6.30 -3.66
CA PRO A 41 3.45 7.06 -2.94
C PRO A 41 4.52 6.17 -2.28
N ARG A 42 4.12 4.98 -1.83
CA ARG A 42 5.05 3.99 -1.27
C ARG A 42 5.99 3.45 -2.34
N GLN A 43 5.48 3.12 -3.53
CA GLN A 43 6.32 2.73 -4.67
C GLN A 43 7.23 3.88 -5.13
N ARG A 44 6.76 5.13 -5.11
CA ARG A 44 7.58 6.32 -5.39
C ARG A 44 8.77 6.44 -4.42
N SER A 45 8.53 6.22 -3.12
CA SER A 45 9.58 6.23 -2.10
C SER A 45 10.62 5.12 -2.33
N ILE A 46 10.14 3.93 -2.72
CA ILE A 46 11.00 2.79 -3.10
C ILE A 46 11.83 3.14 -4.33
N ALA A 47 11.22 3.74 -5.36
CA ALA A 47 11.88 4.10 -6.60
C ALA A 47 12.99 5.16 -6.39
N ALA A 48 12.77 6.12 -5.48
CA ALA A 48 13.78 7.11 -5.08
C ALA A 48 15.02 6.43 -4.49
N LEU A 49 14.82 5.58 -3.48
CA LEU A 49 15.91 4.85 -2.82
C LEU A 49 16.63 3.89 -3.79
N LEU A 50 15.91 3.35 -4.77
CA LEU A 50 16.49 2.47 -5.80
C LEU A 50 17.46 3.25 -6.70
N ILE A 51 17.11 4.48 -7.12
CA ILE A 51 18.01 5.35 -7.91
C ILE A 51 19.22 5.80 -7.10
N GLU A 52 19.06 6.01 -5.79
CA GLU A 52 20.17 6.26 -4.88
C GLU A 52 21.12 5.05 -4.71
N GLY A 53 20.77 3.89 -5.29
CA GLY A 53 21.60 2.68 -5.29
C GLY A 53 21.36 1.75 -4.11
N HIS A 54 20.33 1.98 -3.29
CA HIS A 54 20.07 1.18 -2.10
C HIS A 54 19.51 -0.22 -2.41
N THR A 55 20.07 -1.26 -1.78
CA THR A 55 19.59 -2.65 -1.89
C THR A 55 18.18 -2.82 -1.33
N ASP A 56 17.47 -3.87 -1.75
CA ASP A 56 16.11 -4.19 -1.25
C ASP A 56 16.06 -4.32 0.28
N THR A 57 17.14 -4.84 0.89
CA THR A 57 17.27 -4.92 2.34
C THR A 57 17.33 -3.54 2.98
N THR A 58 18.18 -2.65 2.45
CA THR A 58 18.30 -1.27 2.93
C THR A 58 17.00 -0.48 2.74
N ILE A 59 16.32 -0.69 1.62
CA ILE A 59 15.01 -0.08 1.33
C ILE A 59 13.97 -0.55 2.34
N ALA A 60 13.92 -1.86 2.62
CA ALA A 60 12.98 -2.44 3.56
C ALA A 60 13.18 -1.86 4.97
N ASP A 61 14.44 -1.82 5.43
CA ASP A 61 14.82 -1.28 6.74
C ASP A 61 14.43 0.21 6.86
N ARG A 62 14.76 1.03 5.86
CA ARG A 62 14.44 2.47 5.85
C ARG A 62 12.95 2.77 5.84
N LEU A 63 12.14 1.90 5.24
CA LEU A 63 10.69 2.06 5.14
C LEU A 63 9.92 1.28 6.21
N GLY A 64 10.62 0.66 7.17
CA GLY A 64 9.99 -0.09 8.26
C GLY A 64 9.13 -1.26 7.79
N MET A 65 9.54 -1.94 6.71
CA MET A 65 8.83 -3.09 6.16
C MET A 65 9.74 -4.31 6.01
N ASN A 66 9.15 -5.48 5.81
CA ASN A 66 9.96 -6.67 5.53
C ASN A 66 10.48 -6.67 4.07
N VAL A 67 11.59 -7.36 3.84
CA VAL A 67 12.25 -7.46 2.52
C VAL A 67 11.34 -8.08 1.45
N ARG A 68 10.49 -9.05 1.82
CA ARG A 68 9.55 -9.69 0.89
C ARG A 68 8.52 -8.69 0.35
N THR A 69 8.01 -7.81 1.20
CA THR A 69 7.07 -6.74 0.84
C THR A 69 7.76 -5.70 -0.04
N ALA A 70 9.00 -5.30 0.28
CA ALA A 70 9.79 -4.41 -0.56
C ALA A 70 9.97 -4.98 -1.98
N ARG A 71 10.37 -6.26 -2.10
CA ARG A 71 10.49 -6.96 -3.38
C ARG A 71 9.19 -6.99 -4.17
N LEU A 72 8.06 -7.25 -3.50
CA LEU A 72 6.73 -7.23 -4.12
C LEU A 72 6.40 -5.86 -4.74
N HIS A 73 6.73 -4.77 -4.05
CA HIS A 73 6.56 -3.43 -4.59
C HIS A 73 7.51 -3.13 -5.76
N ILE A 74 8.75 -3.60 -5.70
CA ILE A 74 9.73 -3.46 -6.79
C ILE A 74 9.27 -4.26 -8.02
N SER A 75 8.80 -5.49 -7.88
CA SER A 75 8.24 -6.27 -9.00
C SER A 75 7.09 -5.54 -9.68
N LYS A 76 6.18 -4.95 -8.90
CA LYS A 76 5.10 -4.12 -9.47
C LYS A 76 5.63 -2.90 -10.22
N LEU A 77 6.72 -2.27 -9.74
CA LEU A 77 7.37 -1.16 -10.45
C LEU A 77 8.00 -1.61 -11.76
N VAL A 78 8.65 -2.78 -11.76
CA VAL A 78 9.22 -3.43 -12.96
C VAL A 78 8.12 -3.66 -14.00
N GLU A 79 6.99 -4.25 -13.59
CA GLU A 79 5.82 -4.48 -14.46
C GLU A 79 5.22 -3.18 -14.99
N THR A 80 5.03 -2.19 -14.10
CA THR A 80 4.39 -0.91 -14.45
C THR A 80 5.25 -0.09 -15.42
N LEU A 81 6.57 -0.19 -15.32
CA LEU A 81 7.51 0.57 -16.14
C LEU A 81 8.08 -0.22 -17.31
N GLY A 82 7.71 -1.50 -17.47
CA GLY A 82 8.21 -2.35 -18.55
C GLY A 82 9.73 -2.54 -18.51
N SER A 83 10.29 -2.74 -17.32
CA SER A 83 11.73 -2.94 -17.15
C SER A 83 12.08 -4.43 -17.13
N ASP A 84 13.22 -4.83 -17.69
CA ASP A 84 13.73 -6.21 -17.63
C ASP A 84 14.85 -6.39 -16.60
N SER A 85 15.39 -5.29 -16.07
CA SER A 85 16.46 -5.32 -15.07
C SER A 85 16.37 -4.20 -14.04
N ARG A 86 17.08 -4.36 -12.93
CA ARG A 86 17.18 -3.33 -11.89
C ARG A 86 17.86 -2.05 -12.39
N ALA A 87 18.92 -2.19 -13.20
CA ALA A 87 19.63 -1.05 -13.76
C ALA A 87 18.74 -0.27 -14.74
N GLN A 88 18.02 -0.99 -15.61
CA GLN A 88 17.03 -0.41 -16.51
C GLN A 88 15.88 0.25 -15.74
N LEU A 89 15.43 -0.34 -14.62
CA LEU A 89 14.38 0.23 -13.79
C LEU A 89 14.82 1.59 -13.23
N GLY A 90 16.05 1.68 -12.69
CA GLY A 90 16.62 2.94 -12.22
C GLY A 90 16.69 4.00 -13.33
N TYR A 91 17.08 3.61 -14.54
CA TYR A 91 17.08 4.49 -15.71
C TYR A 91 15.67 4.98 -16.09
N LEU A 92 14.66 4.09 -16.09
CA LEU A 92 13.27 4.39 -16.49
C LEU A 92 12.49 5.23 -15.46
N VAL A 93 12.89 5.20 -14.18
CA VAL A 93 12.27 6.03 -13.14
C VAL A 93 12.57 7.53 -13.33
N ALA A 94 13.72 7.90 -13.91
CA ALA A 94 14.08 9.29 -14.17
C ALA A 94 13.16 10.00 -15.20
N PRO A 95 12.91 9.44 -16.42
CA PRO A 95 12.06 10.06 -17.44
C PRO A 95 10.55 9.91 -17.17
N SER A 96 10.13 8.94 -16.37
CA SER A 96 8.70 8.68 -16.09
C SER A 96 8.03 9.74 -15.19
N GLY A 97 8.80 10.70 -14.66
CA GLY A 97 8.26 11.81 -13.86
C GLY A 97 7.72 11.42 -12.49
N ILE A 98 7.86 10.15 -12.10
CA ILE A 98 7.35 9.59 -10.83
C ILE A 98 7.96 10.29 -9.62
N LEU A 99 9.20 10.76 -9.74
CA LEU A 99 9.91 11.46 -8.67
C LEU A 99 9.62 12.96 -8.60
N LYS A 100 8.78 13.53 -9.49
CA LYS A 100 8.37 14.93 -9.35
C LYS A 100 7.59 15.07 -8.05
N ARG A 101 8.24 15.68 -7.06
CA ARG A 101 7.65 16.02 -5.77
C ARG A 101 6.81 17.26 -5.97
N GLU A 102 5.49 17.18 -5.78
CA GLU A 102 4.74 18.40 -5.48
C GLU A 102 5.27 18.97 -4.15
N PRO A 103 5.55 20.28 -4.09
CA PRO A 103 6.05 20.89 -2.87
C PRO A 103 4.96 20.77 -1.81
N GLN A 104 5.16 19.87 -0.84
CA GLN A 104 4.39 19.88 0.39
C GLN A 104 4.70 21.19 1.11
N ALA A 105 3.80 22.16 0.94
CA ALA A 105 3.76 23.35 1.76
C ALA A 105 3.72 22.92 3.22
N ARG A 106 4.78 23.25 3.95
CA ARG A 106 4.79 23.21 5.41
C ARG A 106 3.97 24.40 5.89
N GLU A 107 2.80 24.15 6.47
CA GLU A 107 2.19 25.01 7.49
C GLU A 107 2.72 24.60 8.87
#